data_AF-A0AAJ2BEB2-F1
#
_entry.id   AF-A0AAJ2BEB2-F1
#
_cell.length_a   1.000
_cell.length_b   1.000
_cell.length_c   1.000
_cell.angle_alpha   90.00
_cell.angle_beta   90.00
_cell.angle_gamma   90.00
#
_symmetry.space_group_name_H-M   'P 1'
#
loop_
_entity.id
_entity.type
_entity.pdbx_description
1 polymer ?
#
loop_
_entity_poly.entity_id
_entity_poly.type
_entity_poly.pdbx_seq_one_letter_code
_entity_poly.pdbx_strand_id
1 'polypeptide(L)'
;MQSAPKSLPEMNAGERYAMMNTVSEALFDAADHAAEEGDVRLAENFRAMAAMIEGESGESSSNNFRPLELILRQSMTLLQLYMEKASGSRMLH
;
A
#
# COMPACT_ATOMS: atom_id res chain seq x y z
N MET A 1 15.63 20.04 -6.87
CA MET A 1 16.57 19.01 -6.38
C MET A 1 15.73 17.93 -5.73
N GLN A 2 15.69 16.71 -6.26
CA GLN A 2 15.01 15.60 -5.56
C GLN A 2 15.98 15.06 -4.51
N SER A 3 15.65 15.26 -3.24
CA SER A 3 16.34 14.61 -2.12
C SER A 3 16.20 13.10 -2.26
N ALA A 4 17.23 12.34 -1.88
CA ALA A 4 17.13 10.88 -1.85
C ALA A 4 15.93 10.46 -0.97
N PRO A 5 15.17 9.41 -1.36
CA PRO A 5 14.08 8.92 -0.54
C PRO A 5 14.61 8.48 0.82
N LYS A 6 13.95 8.91 1.89
CA LYS A 6 14.28 8.49 3.27
C LYS A 6 13.89 7.02 3.45
N SER A 7 14.72 6.28 4.18
CA SER A 7 14.36 4.99 4.76
C SER A 7 13.44 5.17 5.99
N LEU A 8 12.72 4.12 6.38
CA LEU A 8 11.79 4.17 7.53
C LEU A 8 12.46 4.67 8.85
N PRO A 9 13.71 4.29 9.17
CA PRO A 9 14.41 4.82 10.35
C PRO A 9 14.77 6.31 10.25
N GLU A 10 14.94 6.84 9.03
CA GLU A 10 15.27 8.26 8.79
C GLU A 10 14.03 9.17 8.81
N MET A 11 12.84 8.59 8.70
CA MET A 11 11.58 9.32 8.79
C MET A 11 11.26 9.67 10.25
N ASN A 12 10.63 10.82 10.47
CA ASN A 12 9.95 11.07 11.75
C ASN A 12 8.57 10.39 11.80
N ALA A 13 7.93 10.38 12.97
CA ALA A 13 6.64 9.70 13.15
C ALA A 13 5.53 10.27 12.23
N GLY A 14 5.50 11.58 12.02
CA GLY A 14 4.55 12.23 11.11
C GLY A 14 4.78 11.87 9.65
N GLU A 15 6.04 11.78 9.22
CA GLU A 15 6.40 11.32 7.87
C GLU A 15 5.99 9.86 7.63
N ARG A 16 6.20 8.99 8.63
CA ARG A 16 5.74 7.60 8.57
C ARG A 16 4.21 7.53 8.51
N TYR A 17 3.52 8.28 9.35
CA TYR A 17 2.06 8.32 9.38
C TYR A 17 1.49 8.80 8.03
N ALA A 18 2.04 9.88 7.47
CA ALA A 18 1.62 10.39 6.18
C ALA A 18 1.83 9.35 5.07
N MET A 19 2.99 8.69 5.03
CA MET A 19 3.26 7.63 4.05
C MET A 19 2.30 6.44 4.22
N MET A 20 2.07 5.98 5.45
CA MET A 20 1.12 4.89 5.74
C MET A 20 -0.31 5.25 5.29
N ASN A 21 -0.74 6.49 5.55
CA ASN A 21 -2.03 6.99 5.11
C ASN A 21 -2.15 7.00 3.59
N THR A 22 -1.14 7.54 2.88
CA THR A 22 -1.12 7.55 1.41
C THR A 22 -1.19 6.15 0.81
N VAL A 23 -0.45 5.18 1.37
CA VAL A 23 -0.50 3.79 0.87
C VAL A 23 -1.86 3.16 1.17
N SER A 24 -2.45 3.42 2.34
CA SER A 24 -3.77 2.89 2.71
C SER A 24 -4.87 3.43 1.79
N GLU A 25 -4.87 4.73 1.50
CA GLU A 25 -5.78 5.36 0.54
C GLU A 25 -5.65 4.73 -0.86
N ALA A 26 -4.43 4.56 -1.37
CA ALA A 26 -4.20 3.94 -2.67
C ALA A 26 -4.70 2.47 -2.73
N LEU A 27 -4.58 1.74 -1.62
CA LEU A 27 -5.13 0.38 -1.52
C LEU A 27 -6.67 0.38 -1.51
N PHE A 28 -7.31 1.34 -0.84
CA PHE A 28 -8.77 1.47 -0.87
C PHE A 28 -9.27 1.80 -2.28
N ASP A 29 -8.64 2.76 -2.96
CA ASP A 29 -8.99 3.10 -4.34
C ASP A 29 -8.84 1.88 -5.28
N ALA A 30 -7.75 1.13 -5.13
CA ALA A 30 -7.53 -0.10 -5.89
C ALA A 30 -8.53 -1.21 -5.55
N ALA A 31 -8.98 -1.29 -4.29
CA ALA A 31 -10.00 -2.25 -3.88
C ALA A 31 -11.34 -1.96 -4.53
N ASP A 32 -11.75 -0.70 -4.57
CA ASP A 32 -13.01 -0.29 -5.16
C ASP A 32 -12.97 -0.50 -6.68
N HIS A 33 -11.86 -0.15 -7.33
CA HIS A 33 -11.70 -0.42 -8.76
C HIS A 33 -11.70 -1.93 -9.09
N ALA A 34 -10.99 -2.75 -8.31
CA ALA A 34 -11.00 -4.20 -8.49
C ALA A 34 -12.40 -4.81 -8.28
N ALA A 35 -13.20 -4.28 -7.35
CA ALA A 35 -14.57 -4.70 -7.13
C ALA A 35 -15.48 -4.33 -8.32
N GLU A 36 -15.33 -3.13 -8.88
CA GLU A 36 -16.03 -2.69 -10.09
C GLU A 36 -15.71 -3.57 -11.31
N GLU A 37 -14.46 -4.03 -11.42
CA GLU A 37 -14.03 -4.98 -12.46
C GLU A 37 -14.49 -6.44 -12.20
N GLY A 38 -15.15 -6.71 -11.07
CA GLY A 38 -15.65 -8.03 -10.67
C GLY A 38 -14.60 -8.93 -10.01
N ASP A 39 -13.39 -8.43 -9.73
CA ASP A 39 -12.33 -9.16 -9.03
C ASP A 39 -12.46 -8.99 -7.50
N VAL A 40 -13.52 -9.58 -6.95
CA VAL A 40 -13.89 -9.47 -5.53
C VAL A 40 -12.75 -9.91 -4.60
N ARG A 41 -12.03 -10.97 -4.96
CA ARG A 41 -10.92 -11.49 -4.15
C ARG A 41 -9.75 -10.51 -4.09
N LEU A 42 -9.45 -9.86 -5.21
CA LEU A 42 -8.40 -8.84 -5.24
C LEU A 42 -8.82 -7.61 -4.42
N ALA A 43 -10.08 -7.20 -4.50
CA ALA A 43 -10.61 -6.12 -3.67
C ALA A 43 -10.50 -6.41 -2.16
N GLU A 44 -10.82 -7.63 -1.73
CA GLU A 44 -10.65 -8.05 -0.33
C GLU A 44 -9.19 -8.03 0.11
N ASN A 45 -8.27 -8.49 -0.76
CA ASN A 45 -6.84 -8.45 -0.46
C ASN A 45 -6.33 -7.03 -0.25
N PHE A 46 -6.75 -6.08 -1.09
CA PHE A 46 -6.40 -4.68 -0.94
C PHE A 46 -6.92 -4.08 0.37
N ARG A 47 -8.19 -4.33 0.72
CA ARG A 47 -8.79 -3.87 1.99
C ARG A 47 -8.08 -4.48 3.20
N ALA A 48 -7.73 -5.76 3.15
CA ALA A 48 -6.98 -6.42 4.21
C ALA A 48 -5.60 -5.79 4.42
N MET A 49 -4.91 -5.41 3.34
CA MET A 49 -3.61 -4.73 3.44
C MET A 49 -3.72 -3.32 4.00
N ALA A 50 -4.74 -2.55 3.61
CA ALA A 50 -5.00 -1.23 4.19
C ALA A 50 -5.24 -1.33 5.71
N ALA A 51 -6.08 -2.28 6.14
CA ALA A 51 -6.35 -2.52 7.56
C ALA A 51 -5.10 -2.93 8.35
N MET A 52 -4.18 -3.71 7.76
CA MET A 52 -2.90 -4.05 8.39
C MET A 52 -2.00 -2.81 8.59
N ILE A 53 -1.97 -1.88 7.64
CA ILE A 53 -1.21 -0.64 7.75
C ILE A 53 -1.79 0.27 8.84
N GLU A 54 -3.12 0.41 8.87
CA GLU A 54 -3.81 1.19 9.91
C GLU A 54 -3.56 0.63 11.31
N GLY A 55 -3.57 -0.71 11.47
CA GLY A 55 -3.25 -1.38 12.73
C GLY A 55 -1.84 -1.08 13.23
N GLU A 56 -0.83 -1.13 12.35
CA GLU A 56 0.57 -0.82 12.69
C GLU A 56 0.79 0.67 13.00
N SER A 57 -0.02 1.57 12.44
CA SER A 57 0.08 3.01 12.71
C SER A 57 -0.19 3.36 14.18
N GLY A 58 -0.99 2.54 14.89
CA GLY A 58 -1.32 2.71 16.31
C GLY A 58 -0.26 2.21 17.29
N GLU A 59 0.59 1.26 16.90
CA GLU A 59 1.62 0.63 17.75
C GLU A 59 3.04 1.18 17.53
N SER A 60 3.18 2.44 17.10
CA SER A 60 4.47 3.12 16.80
C SER A 60 5.45 3.30 17.97
N SER A 61 5.28 2.58 19.09
CA SER A 61 6.20 2.56 20.23
C SER A 61 7.42 1.64 20.02
N SER A 62 7.40 0.73 19.05
CA SER A 62 8.54 -0.17 18.84
C SER A 62 9.49 0.39 17.78
N ASN A 63 10.80 0.49 18.09
CA ASN A 63 11.85 0.78 17.11
C ASN A 63 12.03 -0.34 16.06
N ASN A 64 11.11 -1.31 16.00
CA ASN A 64 11.13 -2.40 15.05
C ASN A 64 10.28 -2.04 13.83
N PHE A 65 10.91 -1.46 12.81
CA PHE A 65 10.23 -1.07 11.56
C PHE A 65 10.04 -2.23 10.57
N ARG A 66 10.51 -3.44 10.91
CA ARG A 66 10.50 -4.57 9.98
C ARG A 66 9.09 -5.02 9.56
N PRO A 67 8.09 -5.11 10.47
CA PRO A 67 6.73 -5.45 10.09
C PRO A 67 6.15 -4.44 9.09
N LEU A 68 6.28 -3.15 9.40
CA LEU A 68 5.84 -2.06 8.53
C LEU A 68 6.54 -2.10 7.16
N GLU A 69 7.86 -2.30 7.12
CA GLU A 69 8.62 -2.44 5.87
C GLU A 69 8.06 -3.57 5.00
N LEU A 70 7.77 -4.71 5.60
CA LEU A 70 7.26 -5.88 4.89
C LEU A 70 5.86 -5.64 4.32
N ILE A 71 4.96 -5.05 5.13
CA ILE A 71 3.58 -4.74 4.72
C ILE A 71 3.59 -3.72 3.58
N LEU A 72 4.39 -2.66 3.68
CA LEU A 72 4.51 -1.64 2.62
C LEU A 72 5.04 -2.26 1.32
N ARG A 73 6.05 -3.12 1.40
CA ARG A 73 6.61 -3.78 0.22
C ARG A 73 5.58 -4.69 -0.44
N GLN A 74 4.86 -5.50 0.34
CA GLN A 74 3.81 -6.38 -0.19
C GLN A 74 2.66 -5.58 -0.82
N SER A 75 2.25 -4.48 -0.19
CA SER A 75 1.22 -3.58 -0.69
C SER A 75 1.61 -3.00 -2.05
N MET A 76 2.84 -2.47 -2.16
CA MET A 76 3.36 -1.94 -3.42
C MET A 76 3.46 -3.02 -4.51
N THR A 77 3.93 -4.22 -4.16
CA THR A 77 3.99 -5.33 -5.13
C THR A 77 2.60 -5.72 -5.64
N LEU A 78 1.58 -5.77 -4.78
CA LEU A 78 0.22 -6.09 -5.23
C LEU A 78 -0.35 -4.98 -6.13
N LEU A 79 -0.14 -3.71 -5.79
CA LEU A 79 -0.53 -2.57 -6.63
C LEU A 79 0.15 -2.63 -8.00
N GLN A 80 1.45 -2.94 -8.05
CA GLN A 80 2.18 -3.09 -9.32
C GLN A 80 1.60 -4.21 -10.19
N LEU A 81 1.40 -5.40 -9.62
CA LEU A 81 0.81 -6.54 -10.34
C LEU A 81 -0.59 -6.21 -10.86
N TYR A 82 -1.38 -5.44 -10.10
CA TYR A 82 -2.69 -4.98 -10.53
C TYR A 82 -2.62 -3.99 -11.69
N MET A 83 -1.74 -2.99 -11.60
CA MET A 83 -1.54 -2.01 -12.68
C MET A 83 -1.03 -2.67 -13.97
N GLU A 84 -0.17 -3.68 -13.86
CA GLU A 84 0.30 -4.47 -14.99
C GLU A 84 -0.84 -5.28 -15.63
N LYS A 85 -1.69 -5.94 -14.83
CA LYS A 85 -2.90 -6.63 -15.30
C LYS A 85 -3.83 -5.67 -16.05
N ALA A 86 -4.10 -4.49 -15.48
CA ALA A 86 -4.97 -3.48 -16.08
C ALA A 86 -4.39 -2.87 -17.37
N SER A 87 -3.06 -2.84 -17.51
CA SER A 87 -2.37 -2.38 -18.72
C SER A 87 -2.39 -3.45 -19.83
N GLY A 88 -2.18 -4.72 -19.46
CA GLY A 88 -2.29 -5.84 -20.40
C GLY A 88 -3.71 -6.04 -20.95
N SER A 89 -4.72 -5.86 -20.10
CA SER A 89 -6.13 -5.97 -20.53
C SER A 89 -6.56 -4.82 -21.45
N ARG A 90 -5.95 -3.62 -21.31
CA ARG A 90 -6.22 -2.45 -22.17
C ARG A 90 -5.62 -2.55 -23.57
N MET A 91 -4.58 -3.36 -23.78
CA MET A 91 -3.96 -3.54 -25.11
C MET A 91 -4.69 -4.58 -25.99
N LEU A 92 -5.59 -5.36 -25.41
CA LEU A 92 -6.32 -6.44 -26.10
C LEU A 92 -7.74 -6.03 -26.52
N HIS A 93 -8.10 -4.75 -26.39
CA HIS A 93 -9.40 -4.19 -26.77
C HIS A 93 -9.27 -3.12 -27.85
#